data_AF-A0AAP2GS23-F1
#
_entry.id   AF-A0AAP2GS23-F1
#
_cell.length_a   1.000
_cell.length_b   1.000
_cell.length_c   1.000
_cell.angle_alpha   90.00
_cell.angle_beta   90.00
_cell.angle_gamma   90.00
#
_symmetry.space_group_name_H-M   'P 1'
#
loop_
_entity.id
_entity.type
_entity.pdbx_description
1 polymer ?
#
loop_
_entity_poly.entity_id
_entity_poly.type
_entity_poly.pdbx_seq_one_letter_code
_entity_poly.pdbx_strand_id
1 'polypeptide(L)'
;MALPASLPLEIQPLKASQSGDVSSAEERAVNDRFYLQSLVTEDRFYDQPAAFYYKDQVRFCFTATPEFAAHFILIKGLVEFHRSRHLQFTFDLNKKQFEADLAVTHVGALHQLLEVVYSEVLREIRFKAALKKAILFEERYRQACAEVYTFS
;
A
#
# COMPACT_ATOMS: atom_id res chain seq x y z
N MET A 1 -65.43 -56.47 1.93
CA MET A 1 -64.25 -56.13 1.11
C MET A 1 -63.35 -55.25 1.96
N ALA A 2 -62.25 -55.79 2.46
CA ALA A 2 -61.31 -55.10 3.33
C ALA A 2 -60.06 -54.73 2.51
N LEU A 3 -59.71 -53.44 2.48
CA LEU A 3 -58.51 -52.91 1.83
C LEU A 3 -57.33 -52.94 2.82
N PRO A 4 -56.11 -53.30 2.37
CA PRO A 4 -54.94 -53.39 3.24
C PRO A 4 -54.30 -52.02 3.51
N ALA A 5 -53.70 -51.93 4.71
CA ALA A 5 -52.99 -50.78 5.24
C ALA A 5 -51.72 -50.44 4.46
N SER A 6 -51.54 -49.14 4.17
CA SER A 6 -50.33 -48.56 3.59
C SER A 6 -49.30 -48.26 4.68
N LEU A 7 -48.06 -48.74 4.47
CA LEU A 7 -46.87 -48.52 5.31
C LEU A 7 -46.33 -47.08 5.18
N PRO A 8 -45.68 -46.53 6.22
CA PRO A 8 -44.96 -45.26 6.12
C PRO A 8 -43.58 -45.45 5.47
N LEU A 9 -43.28 -44.61 4.47
CA LEU A 9 -41.97 -44.48 3.82
C LEU A 9 -41.00 -43.74 4.74
N GLU A 10 -40.04 -44.48 5.30
CA GLU A 10 -38.89 -43.94 6.01
C GLU A 10 -37.82 -43.49 4.99
N ILE A 11 -37.73 -42.19 4.75
CA ILE A 11 -36.70 -41.59 3.88
C ILE A 11 -35.41 -41.51 4.69
N GLN A 12 -34.44 -42.37 4.38
CA GLN A 12 -33.08 -42.22 4.91
C GLN A 12 -32.40 -40.98 4.28
N PRO A 13 -31.73 -40.12 5.06
CA PRO A 13 -30.95 -39.02 4.51
C PRO A 13 -29.72 -39.56 3.77
N LEU A 14 -29.49 -39.04 2.56
CA LEU A 14 -28.29 -39.28 1.78
C LEU A 14 -27.05 -38.99 2.65
N LYS A 15 -26.15 -39.98 2.74
CA LYS A 15 -24.77 -39.76 3.18
C LYS A 15 -24.14 -38.73 2.25
N ALA A 16 -24.00 -37.50 2.73
CA ALA A 16 -23.11 -36.53 2.16
C ALA A 16 -21.67 -37.06 2.34
N SER A 17 -21.10 -37.55 1.24
CA SER A 17 -19.67 -37.67 1.08
C SER A 17 -19.06 -36.28 1.21
N GLN A 18 -18.55 -35.92 2.39
CA GLN A 18 -17.66 -34.77 2.52
C GLN A 18 -16.25 -35.22 2.14
N SER A 19 -15.99 -35.05 0.86
CA SER A 19 -14.67 -35.03 0.25
C SER A 19 -13.96 -33.72 0.58
N GLY A 20 -12.71 -33.82 1.02
CA GLY A 20 -11.63 -32.96 0.56
C GLY A 20 -11.45 -31.60 1.24
N ASP A 21 -10.50 -31.56 2.17
CA ASP A 21 -9.80 -30.37 2.66
C ASP A 21 -9.16 -29.55 1.52
N VAL A 22 -9.92 -28.66 0.88
CA VAL A 22 -9.36 -27.67 -0.09
C VAL A 22 -9.69 -26.21 0.31
N SER A 23 -10.49 -25.98 1.36
CA SER A 23 -11.04 -24.64 1.65
C SER A 23 -10.05 -23.65 2.29
N SER A 24 -9.07 -24.11 3.08
CA SER A 24 -8.36 -23.21 4.01
C SER A 24 -7.22 -22.39 3.41
N ALA A 25 -6.60 -22.82 2.31
CA ALA A 25 -5.52 -22.08 1.66
C ALA A 25 -6.03 -21.06 0.63
N GLU A 26 -7.04 -21.44 -0.16
CA GLU A 26 -7.65 -20.54 -1.14
C GLU A 26 -8.48 -19.43 -0.48
N GLU A 27 -9.24 -19.74 0.59
CA GLU A 27 -9.95 -18.70 1.36
C GLU A 27 -8.98 -17.71 2.02
N ARG A 28 -7.83 -18.18 2.52
CA ARG A 28 -6.77 -17.29 3.06
C ARG A 28 -6.19 -16.38 1.99
N ALA A 29 -5.86 -16.93 0.80
CA ALA A 29 -5.31 -16.14 -0.29
C ALA A 29 -6.31 -15.09 -0.84
N VAL A 30 -7.61 -15.39 -0.82
CA VAL A 30 -8.66 -14.45 -1.22
C VAL A 30 -8.85 -13.35 -0.16
N ASN A 31 -8.81 -13.70 1.13
CA ASN A 31 -8.88 -12.71 2.20
C ASN A 31 -7.64 -11.81 2.22
N ASP A 32 -6.44 -12.39 2.06
CA ASP A 32 -5.20 -11.62 1.94
C ASP A 32 -5.25 -10.69 0.73
N ARG A 33 -5.77 -11.14 -0.43
CA ARG A 33 -5.98 -10.27 -1.60
C ARG A 33 -6.84 -9.05 -1.28
N PHE A 34 -7.97 -9.25 -0.61
CA PHE A 34 -8.88 -8.17 -0.26
C PHE A 34 -8.28 -7.21 0.77
N TYR A 35 -7.55 -7.75 1.75
CA TYR A 35 -6.86 -6.99 2.78
C TYR A 35 -5.71 -6.15 2.21
N LEU A 36 -4.97 -6.70 1.24
CA LEU A 36 -3.87 -6.00 0.59
C LEU A 36 -4.37 -4.90 -0.34
N GLN A 37 -5.49 -5.14 -1.03
CA GLN A 37 -6.12 -4.08 -1.81
C GLN A 37 -6.65 -2.97 -0.90
N SER A 38 -7.30 -3.30 0.23
CA SER A 38 -7.79 -2.28 1.17
C SER A 38 -6.66 -1.47 1.82
N LEU A 39 -5.59 -2.13 2.28
CA LEU A 39 -4.44 -1.46 2.92
C LEU A 39 -3.78 -0.44 2.00
N VAL A 40 -3.69 -0.74 0.70
CA VAL A 40 -3.09 0.17 -0.27
C VAL A 40 -4.07 1.26 -0.73
N THR A 41 -5.38 1.00 -0.67
CA THR A 41 -6.41 1.98 -1.09
C THR A 41 -6.64 3.07 -0.03
N GLU A 42 -6.33 2.81 1.24
CA GLU A 42 -6.38 3.84 2.29
C GLU A 42 -5.20 4.83 2.22
N ASP A 43 -4.09 4.42 1.61
CA ASP A 43 -2.94 5.29 1.37
C ASP A 43 -3.22 6.24 0.18
N ARG A 44 -3.45 7.53 0.48
CA ARG A 44 -3.58 8.63 -0.51
C ARG A 44 -2.36 8.84 -1.42
N PHE A 45 -1.35 8.00 -1.24
CA PHE A 45 -0.04 8.12 -1.84
C PHE A 45 0.03 7.46 -3.23
N TYR A 46 -0.79 6.43 -3.46
CA TYR A 46 -0.77 5.64 -4.68
C TYR A 46 -2.12 5.59 -5.37
N ASP A 47 -2.12 5.85 -6.67
CA ASP A 47 -3.27 5.66 -7.53
C ASP A 47 -3.22 4.25 -8.16
N GLN A 48 -4.36 3.58 -8.17
CA GLN A 48 -4.58 2.28 -8.85
C GLN A 48 -3.55 1.19 -8.52
N PRO A 49 -3.52 0.68 -7.28
CA PRO A 49 -2.65 -0.44 -6.96
C PRO A 49 -3.06 -1.69 -7.73
N ALA A 50 -2.22 -2.12 -8.67
CA ALA A 50 -2.41 -3.35 -9.41
C ALA A 50 -1.53 -4.44 -8.77
N ALA A 51 -2.16 -5.50 -8.27
CA ALA A 51 -1.47 -6.66 -7.72
C ALA A 51 -1.64 -7.86 -8.65
N PHE A 52 -0.53 -8.40 -9.14
CA PHE A 52 -0.49 -9.62 -9.93
C PHE A 52 0.07 -10.76 -9.08
N TYR A 53 -0.68 -11.87 -9.00
CA TYR A 53 -0.33 -13.02 -8.17
C TYR A 53 0.08 -14.19 -9.06
N TYR A 54 1.25 -14.76 -8.79
CA TYR A 54 1.71 -15.98 -9.45
C TYR A 54 2.41 -16.89 -8.45
N LYS A 55 1.79 -18.05 -8.17
CA LYS A 55 2.24 -18.99 -7.12
C LYS A 55 2.39 -18.25 -5.78
N ASP A 56 3.58 -18.30 -5.18
CA ASP A 56 3.90 -17.65 -3.90
C ASP A 56 4.45 -16.23 -4.07
N GLN A 57 4.42 -15.68 -5.28
CA GLN A 57 4.92 -14.34 -5.59
C GLN A 57 3.79 -13.37 -5.92
N VAL A 58 3.98 -12.13 -5.48
CA VAL A 58 3.11 -11.00 -5.78
C VAL A 58 3.96 -9.89 -6.37
N ARG A 59 3.51 -9.39 -7.52
CA ARG A 59 3.99 -8.14 -8.10
C ARG A 59 2.99 -7.05 -7.79
N PHE A 60 3.43 -6.02 -7.09
CA PHE A 60 2.65 -4.81 -6.92
C PHE A 60 3.15 -3.73 -7.85
N CYS A 61 2.23 -3.04 -8.49
CA CYS A 61 2.49 -1.88 -9.31
C CYS A 61 1.72 -0.70 -8.72
N PHE A 62 2.44 0.37 -8.44
CA PHE A 62 1.89 1.57 -7.84
C PHE A 62 2.31 2.79 -8.67
N THR A 63 1.36 3.68 -8.91
CA THR A 63 1.63 4.98 -9.53
C THR A 63 1.49 6.07 -8.46
N ALA A 64 2.48 6.95 -8.34
CA ALA A 64 2.37 8.05 -7.39
C ALA A 64 1.21 8.98 -7.77
N THR A 65 0.39 9.39 -6.79
CA THR A 65 -0.68 10.37 -7.04
C THR A 65 -0.09 11.72 -7.49
N PRO A 66 -0.87 12.58 -8.18
CA PRO A 66 -0.37 13.87 -8.66
C PRO A 66 0.26 14.75 -7.58
N GLU A 67 -0.26 14.69 -6.35
CA GLU A 67 0.28 15.40 -5.18
C GLU A 67 1.72 14.99 -4.85
N PHE A 68 2.02 13.69 -4.94
CA PHE A 68 3.32 13.12 -4.58
C PHE A 68 4.23 12.88 -5.78
N ALA A 69 3.75 13.05 -7.01
CA ALA A 69 4.55 12.91 -8.23
C ALA A 69 5.78 13.84 -8.26
N ALA A 70 5.65 15.06 -7.71
CA ALA A 70 6.78 16.00 -7.57
C ALA A 70 7.84 15.51 -6.57
N HIS A 71 7.46 14.62 -5.66
CA HIS A 71 8.31 14.05 -4.61
C HIS A 71 8.83 12.65 -4.98
N PHE A 72 8.61 12.17 -6.20
CA PHE A 72 8.94 10.79 -6.60
C PHE A 72 10.41 10.41 -6.40
N ILE A 73 11.34 11.35 -6.63
CA ILE A 73 12.77 11.09 -6.41
C ILE A 73 13.08 10.88 -4.92
N LEU A 74 12.44 11.67 -4.04
CA LEU A 74 12.56 11.50 -2.59
C LEU A 74 11.98 10.16 -2.15
N ILE A 75 10.79 9.81 -2.67
CA ILE A 75 10.12 8.53 -2.40
C ILE A 75 11.03 7.37 -2.79
N LYS A 76 11.56 7.39 -4.02
CA LYS A 76 12.52 6.39 -4.51
C LYS A 76 13.71 6.26 -3.57
N GLY A 77 14.33 7.37 -3.16
CA GLY A 77 15.48 7.37 -2.25
C GLY A 77 15.15 6.77 -0.89
N LEU A 78 13.99 7.10 -0.31
CA LEU A 78 13.54 6.56 0.97
C LEU A 78 13.24 5.05 0.89
N VAL A 79 12.59 4.61 -0.19
CA VAL A 79 12.36 3.17 -0.44
C VAL A 79 13.70 2.44 -0.57
N GLU A 80 14.64 2.97 -1.36
CA GLU A 80 15.96 2.36 -1.54
C GLU A 80 16.77 2.30 -0.24
N PHE A 81 16.59 3.28 0.66
CA PHE A 81 17.27 3.36 1.95
C PHE A 81 16.67 2.42 3.01
N HIS A 82 15.34 2.37 3.11
CA HIS A 82 14.65 1.59 4.13
C HIS A 82 14.31 0.16 3.71
N ARG A 83 14.46 -0.20 2.43
CA ARG A 83 14.07 -1.55 1.95
C ARG A 83 14.84 -2.66 2.65
N SER A 84 14.10 -3.71 2.99
CA SER A 84 14.67 -5.00 3.35
C SER A 84 15.30 -5.68 2.13
N ARG A 85 16.30 -6.55 2.35
CA ARG A 85 16.96 -7.33 1.29
C ARG A 85 16.01 -8.26 0.54
N HIS A 86 14.86 -8.58 1.12
CA HIS A 86 13.84 -9.47 0.55
C HIS A 86 12.86 -8.75 -0.39
N LEU A 87 12.90 -7.42 -0.47
CA LEU A 87 12.03 -6.62 -1.32
C LEU A 87 12.82 -6.11 -2.53
N GLN A 88 12.41 -6.52 -3.73
CA GLN A 88 12.98 -6.01 -4.97
C GLN A 88 12.06 -4.95 -5.55
N PHE A 89 12.66 -3.81 -5.91
CA PHE A 89 11.93 -2.68 -6.46
C PHE A 89 12.49 -2.30 -7.84
N THR A 90 11.59 -2.01 -8.76
CA THR A 90 11.87 -1.41 -10.07
C THR A 90 11.17 -0.06 -10.14
N PHE A 91 11.83 0.95 -10.72
CA PHE A 91 11.30 2.32 -10.77
C PHE A 91 11.27 2.83 -12.21
N ASP A 92 10.13 3.37 -12.63
CA ASP A 92 9.98 4.14 -13.86
C ASP A 92 9.83 5.63 -13.52
N LEU A 93 10.92 6.39 -13.74
CA LEU A 93 10.97 7.83 -13.47
C LEU A 93 10.08 8.65 -14.40
N ASN A 94 9.78 8.15 -15.61
CA ASN A 94 8.95 8.86 -16.58
C ASN A 94 7.48 8.75 -16.19
N LYS A 95 7.06 7.55 -15.76
CA LYS A 95 5.68 7.28 -15.34
C LYS A 95 5.42 7.54 -13.87
N LYS A 96 6.44 7.85 -13.06
CA LYS A 96 6.35 7.99 -11.60
C LYS A 96 5.73 6.74 -10.96
N GLN A 97 6.16 5.59 -11.47
CA GLN A 97 5.65 4.29 -11.12
C GLN A 97 6.76 3.47 -10.46
N PHE A 98 6.41 2.67 -9.47
CA PHE A 98 7.32 1.66 -8.95
C PHE A 98 6.61 0.31 -8.85
N GLU A 99 7.41 -0.72 -9.06
CA GLU A 99 7.00 -2.10 -9.04
C GLU A 99 7.75 -2.81 -7.92
N ALA A 100 7.05 -3.59 -7.13
CA ALA A 100 7.62 -4.39 -6.05
C ALA A 100 7.34 -5.87 -6.32
N ASP A 101 8.41 -6.65 -6.45
CA ASP A 101 8.34 -8.11 -6.57
C ASP A 101 8.72 -8.73 -5.23
N LEU A 102 7.81 -9.52 -4.64
CA LEU A 102 8.03 -10.16 -3.35
C LEU A 102 7.22 -11.44 -3.18
N ALA A 103 7.60 -12.27 -2.20
CA ALA A 103 6.78 -13.39 -1.78
C ALA A 103 5.56 -12.91 -0.98
N VAL A 104 4.45 -13.65 -1.02
CA VAL A 104 3.21 -13.36 -0.26
C VAL A 104 3.50 -13.20 1.24
N THR A 105 4.45 -13.97 1.78
CA THR A 105 4.87 -13.90 3.19
C THR A 105 5.53 -12.58 3.57
N HIS A 106 6.01 -11.79 2.61
CA HIS A 106 6.71 -10.53 2.84
C HIS A 106 5.81 -9.30 2.62
N VAL A 107 4.52 -9.48 2.34
CA VAL A 107 3.66 -8.33 2.04
C VAL A 107 3.44 -7.43 3.24
N GLY A 108 3.39 -7.99 4.45
CA GLY A 108 3.40 -7.19 5.69
C GLY A 108 4.64 -6.29 5.81
N ALA A 109 5.80 -6.76 5.37
CA ALA A 109 7.03 -5.96 5.37
C ALA A 109 7.01 -4.85 4.32
N LEU A 110 6.37 -5.09 3.16
CA LEU A 110 6.13 -4.05 2.16
C LEU A 110 5.23 -2.95 2.75
N HIS A 111 4.12 -3.32 3.40
CA HIS A 111 3.22 -2.35 3.99
C HIS A 111 3.90 -1.47 5.05
N GLN A 112 4.65 -2.08 5.99
CA GLN A 112 5.43 -1.34 6.99
C GLN A 112 6.44 -0.38 6.36
N LEU A 113 7.10 -0.80 5.28
CA LEU A 113 8.03 0.07 4.54
C LEU A 113 7.30 1.28 3.95
N LEU A 114 6.14 1.07 3.32
CA LEU A 114 5.36 2.15 2.72
C LEU A 114 4.86 3.15 3.76
N GLU A 115 4.42 2.70 4.95
CA GLU A 115 4.04 3.58 6.06
C GLU A 115 5.21 4.46 6.53
N VAL A 116 6.41 3.86 6.68
CA VAL A 116 7.62 4.60 7.07
C VAL A 116 7.94 5.65 6.01
N VAL A 117 7.98 5.26 4.74
CA VAL A 117 8.25 6.17 3.62
C VAL A 117 7.24 7.31 3.58
N TYR A 118 5.94 7.01 3.76
CA TYR A 118 4.89 8.01 3.83
C TYR A 118 5.15 9.04 4.93
N SER A 119 5.42 8.56 6.14
CA SER A 119 5.67 9.42 7.30
C SER A 119 6.88 10.34 7.11
N GLU A 120 7.96 9.83 6.53
CA GLU A 120 9.18 10.59 6.24
C GLU A 120 8.95 11.63 5.13
N VAL A 121 8.20 11.28 4.09
CA VAL A 121 7.86 12.24 3.02
C VAL A 121 7.04 13.40 3.56
N LEU A 122 6.03 13.13 4.39
CA LEU A 122 5.25 14.19 5.04
C LEU A 122 6.11 15.07 5.94
N ARG A 123 7.03 14.47 6.70
CA ARG A 123 7.96 15.21 7.56
C ARG A 123 8.85 16.13 6.73
N GLU A 124 9.41 15.63 5.64
CA GLU A 124 10.27 16.38 4.73
C GLU A 124 9.52 17.52 4.03
N ILE A 125 8.28 17.31 3.60
CA ILE A 125 7.43 18.37 3.02
C ILE A 125 7.19 19.49 4.04
N ARG A 126 6.82 19.13 5.28
CA ARG A 126 6.61 20.10 6.36
C ARG A 126 7.89 20.85 6.71
N PHE A 127 9.01 20.15 6.76
CA PHE A 127 10.32 20.72 7.02
C PHE A 127 10.70 21.75 5.94
N LYS A 128 10.58 21.40 4.66
CA LYS A 128 10.82 22.32 3.53
C LYS A 128 9.94 23.55 3.58
N ALA A 129 8.65 23.38 3.92
CA ALA A 129 7.73 24.50 4.06
C ALA A 129 8.13 25.44 5.22
N ALA A 130 8.55 24.88 6.36
CA ALA A 130 9.03 25.66 7.51
C ALA A 130 10.35 26.38 7.19
N LEU A 131 11.30 25.70 6.55
CA LEU A 131 12.58 26.27 6.15
C LEU A 131 12.39 27.46 5.20
N LYS A 132 11.51 27.32 4.20
CA LYS A 132 11.19 28.42 3.27
C LYS A 132 10.63 29.64 4.00
N LYS A 133 9.77 29.45 5.00
CA LYS A 133 9.24 30.55 5.83
C LYS A 133 10.34 31.23 6.64
N ALA A 134 11.26 30.46 7.22
CA ALA A 134 12.37 31.00 7.99
C ALA A 134 13.32 31.84 7.12
N ILE A 135 13.66 31.36 5.92
CA ILE A 135 14.51 32.10 4.96
C ILE A 135 13.84 33.42 4.57
N LEU A 136 12.55 33.39 4.18
CA LEU A 136 11.81 34.60 3.81
C LEU A 136 11.71 35.61 4.96
N PHE A 137 11.57 35.12 6.19
CA PHE A 137 11.59 35.97 7.37
C PHE A 137 12.96 36.65 7.54
N GLU A 138 14.04 35.89 7.44
CA GLU A 138 15.40 36.41 7.58
C GLU A 138 15.73 37.44 6.49
N GLU A 139 15.36 37.18 5.24
CA GLU A 139 15.54 38.11 4.12
C GLU A 139 14.81 39.43 4.37
N ARG A 140 13.55 39.38 4.80
CA ARG A 140 12.76 40.57 5.15
C ARG A 140 13.34 41.33 6.33
N TYR A 141 13.82 40.60 7.34
CA TYR A 141 14.45 41.21 8.51
C TYR A 141 15.74 41.95 8.14
N ARG A 142 16.60 41.33 7.31
CA ARG A 142 17.83 41.97 6.82
C ARG A 142 17.53 43.23 5.99
N GLN A 143 16.50 43.19 5.13
CA GLN A 143 16.06 44.35 4.37
C GLN A 143 15.60 45.49 5.29
N ALA A 144 14.74 45.21 6.27
CA ALA A 144 14.29 46.21 7.24
C ALA A 144 15.45 46.80 8.05
N CYS A 145 16.43 46.00 8.45
CA CYS A 145 17.63 46.52 9.10
C CYS A 145 18.43 47.44 8.17
N ALA A 146 18.67 47.04 6.92
CA ALA A 146 19.41 47.86 5.95
C ALA A 146 18.74 49.21 5.69
N GLU A 147 17.40 49.27 5.67
CA GLU A 147 16.65 50.52 5.55
C GLU A 147 16.86 51.44 6.77
N VAL A 148 16.84 50.91 7.99
CA VAL A 148 17.04 51.74 9.19
C VAL A 148 18.46 52.33 9.27
N TYR A 149 19.48 51.55 8.92
CA TYR A 149 20.88 51.98 9.04
C TYR A 149 21.40 52.81 7.85
N THR A 150 20.67 52.91 6.74
CA THR A 150 21.03 53.80 5.61
C THR A 150 20.53 55.24 5.80
N PHE A 151 19.63 55.49 6.75
CA PHE A 151 19.10 56.81 7.10
C PHE A 151 19.75 57.46 8.34
N SER A 152 20.78 56.84 8.93
CA SER A 152 21.58 57.38 10.04
C SER A 152 22.98 57.77 9.55
#